data_AF-A0A1E1W052-F1
#
_entry.id   AF-A0A1E1W052-F1
#
_cell.length_a   1.000
_cell.length_b   1.000
_cell.length_c   1.000
_cell.angle_alpha   90.00
_cell.angle_beta   90.00
_cell.angle_gamma   90.00
#
_symmetry.space_group_name_H-M   'P 1'
#
loop_
_entity.id
_entity.type
_entity.pdbx_description
1 polymer ?
#
loop_
_entity_poly.entity_id
_entity_poly.type
_entity_poly.pdbx_seq_one_letter_code
_entity_poly.pdbx_strand_id
1 'polypeptide(L)'
;MDNIMWTAEDEAIIATNTDATECKRCAVELGYWKDDYIGFFAKRAERKAPEINRGYYARVKGMEMFIHQFLERCGTKCQIINLGCGFDTLYWRLEDATRAGINFIELDFPTVTAKKCHIIKRNKQLLEKITREDGEVALGAGGGELHADGYHLVGCDLRSLGDVR
;
A
#
# COMPACT_ATOMS: atom_id res chain seq x y z
N MET A 1 3.30 -26.53 1.33
CA MET A 1 3.36 -25.21 0.66
C MET A 1 3.74 -25.51 -0.76
N ASP A 2 2.77 -25.47 -1.66
CA ASP A 2 3.05 -25.61 -3.08
C ASP A 2 3.91 -24.43 -3.50
N ASN A 3 5.04 -24.71 -4.14
CA ASN A 3 5.93 -23.69 -4.66
C ASN A 3 5.24 -23.11 -5.90
N ILE A 4 4.36 -22.13 -5.70
CA ILE A 4 3.64 -21.47 -6.79
C ILE A 4 4.68 -20.82 -7.69
N MET A 5 4.95 -21.44 -8.84
CA MET A 5 5.74 -20.83 -9.90
C MET A 5 4.84 -19.82 -10.61
N TRP A 6 5.15 -18.54 -10.42
CA TRP A 6 4.53 -17.46 -11.16
C TRP A 6 4.90 -17.58 -12.65
N THR A 7 3.93 -17.34 -13.51
CA THR A 7 4.16 -17.32 -14.96
C THR A 7 4.92 -16.05 -15.36
N ALA A 8 5.49 -16.03 -16.57
CA ALA A 8 6.08 -14.80 -17.13
C ALA A 8 5.05 -13.66 -17.23
N GLU A 9 3.78 -13.99 -17.43
CA GLU A 9 2.68 -13.01 -17.42
C GLU A 9 2.46 -12.45 -16.00
N ASP A 10 2.45 -13.30 -14.98
CA ASP A 10 2.34 -12.86 -13.57
C ASP A 10 3.53 -11.97 -13.18
N GLU A 11 4.76 -12.32 -13.59
CA GLU A 11 5.95 -11.50 -13.34
C GLU A 11 5.83 -10.11 -13.99
N ALA A 12 5.33 -10.04 -15.22
CA ALA A 12 5.09 -8.77 -15.91
C ALA A 12 4.01 -7.93 -15.19
N ILE A 13 2.96 -8.57 -14.69
CA ILE A 13 1.91 -7.91 -13.89
C ILE A 13 2.50 -7.38 -12.57
N ILE A 14 3.26 -8.19 -11.84
CA ILE A 14 3.94 -7.80 -10.59
C ILE A 14 4.90 -6.62 -10.82
N ALA A 15 5.58 -6.57 -11.97
CA ALA A 15 6.50 -5.49 -12.30
C ALA A 15 5.81 -4.11 -12.37
N THR A 16 4.54 -4.05 -12.77
CA THR A 16 3.77 -2.79 -12.89
C THR A 16 3.69 -2.00 -11.56
N ASN A 17 3.78 -2.69 -10.41
CA ASN A 17 3.86 -2.04 -9.10
C ASN A 17 5.09 -1.12 -8.99
N THR A 18 6.24 -1.57 -9.49
CA THR A 18 7.49 -0.80 -9.44
C THR A 18 7.35 0.48 -10.26
N ASP A 19 6.86 0.36 -11.50
CA ASP A 19 6.65 1.50 -12.39
C ASP A 19 5.68 2.53 -11.79
N ALA A 20 4.56 2.07 -11.22
CA ALA A 20 3.59 2.93 -10.59
C ALA A 20 4.16 3.66 -9.37
N THR A 21 4.92 2.95 -8.52
CA THR A 21 5.53 3.53 -7.32
C THR A 21 6.60 4.57 -7.69
N GLU A 22 7.40 4.30 -8.72
CA GLU A 22 8.40 5.26 -9.21
C GLU A 22 7.78 6.52 -9.82
N CYS A 23 6.69 6.38 -10.58
CA CYS A 23 5.97 7.54 -11.12
C CYS A 23 5.34 8.37 -10.00
N LYS A 24 4.73 7.73 -9.00
CA LYS A 24 4.21 8.40 -7.80
C LYS A 24 5.32 9.15 -7.06
N ARG A 25 6.46 8.50 -6.80
CA ARG A 25 7.60 9.12 -6.12
C ARG A 25 8.14 10.31 -6.89
N CYS A 26 8.29 10.22 -8.21
CA CYS A 26 8.75 11.34 -9.05
C CYS A 26 7.84 12.56 -8.90
N ALA A 27 6.52 12.37 -8.96
CA ALA A 27 5.57 13.46 -8.81
C ALA A 27 5.56 14.06 -7.39
N VAL A 28 5.73 13.23 -6.34
CA VAL A 28 5.88 13.69 -4.95
C VAL A 28 7.13 14.54 -4.77
N GLU A 29 8.29 14.12 -5.30
CA GLU A 29 9.54 14.90 -5.23
C GLU A 29 9.43 16.26 -5.94
N LEU A 30 8.55 16.37 -6.94
CA LEU A 30 8.24 17.61 -7.65
C LEU A 30 7.14 18.44 -6.96
N GLY A 31 6.60 18.00 -5.82
CA GLY A 31 5.63 18.74 -5.03
C GLY A 31 4.18 18.66 -5.55
N TYR A 32 3.85 17.69 -6.41
CA TYR A 32 2.46 17.51 -6.86
C TYR A 32 1.53 17.15 -5.70
N TRP A 33 1.97 16.33 -4.74
CA TRP A 33 1.29 16.12 -3.46
C TRP A 33 2.31 15.75 -2.38
N LYS A 34 1.87 15.80 -1.12
CA LYS A 34 2.68 15.40 0.02
C LYS A 34 2.52 13.90 0.30
N ASP A 35 3.64 13.19 0.36
CA ASP A 35 3.71 11.79 0.76
C ASP A 35 5.09 11.53 1.38
N ASP A 36 5.13 11.47 2.71
CA ASP A 36 6.38 11.29 3.48
C ASP A 36 6.84 9.82 3.50
N TYR A 37 6.07 8.90 2.89
CA TYR A 37 6.26 7.46 3.01
C TYR A 37 6.68 6.78 1.70
N ILE A 38 6.33 7.34 0.53
CA ILE A 38 6.62 6.71 -0.78
C ILE A 38 8.13 6.50 -1.02
N GLY A 39 8.96 7.32 -0.37
CA GLY A 39 10.42 7.22 -0.43
C GLY A 39 10.99 5.92 0.14
N PHE A 40 10.27 5.23 1.03
CA PHE A 40 10.69 3.93 1.57
C PHE A 40 10.51 2.78 0.57
N PHE A 41 9.59 2.93 -0.40
CA PHE A 41 9.13 1.84 -1.24
C PHE A 41 9.67 1.84 -2.68
N ALA A 42 10.03 3.01 -3.21
CA ALA A 42 10.71 3.14 -4.50
C ALA A 42 12.06 3.79 -4.31
N LYS A 43 13.01 3.53 -5.22
CA LYS A 43 14.23 4.34 -5.34
C LYS A 43 13.92 5.63 -6.09
N ARG A 44 14.83 6.60 -6.02
CA ARG A 44 14.72 7.80 -6.85
C ARG A 44 14.86 7.40 -8.32
N ALA A 45 13.83 7.70 -9.11
CA ALA A 45 13.76 7.38 -10.52
C ALA A 45 14.11 8.60 -11.39
N GLU A 46 14.31 8.35 -12.68
CA GLU A 46 14.43 9.42 -13.68
C GLU A 46 13.17 10.27 -13.73
N ARG A 47 13.33 11.54 -14.13
CA ARG A 47 12.20 12.47 -14.25
C ARG A 47 11.21 11.95 -15.29
N LYS A 48 9.94 11.83 -14.89
CA LYS A 48 8.84 11.51 -15.80
C LYS A 48 8.35 12.77 -16.52
N ALA A 49 7.76 12.59 -17.70
CA ALA A 49 7.18 13.68 -18.49
C ALA A 49 6.09 14.44 -17.69
N PRO A 50 5.92 15.76 -17.87
CA PRO A 50 4.96 16.54 -17.10
C PRO A 50 3.52 16.00 -17.13
N GLU A 51 3.06 15.52 -18.27
CA GLU A 51 1.73 14.92 -18.46
C GLU A 51 1.55 13.62 -17.65
N ILE A 52 2.61 12.82 -17.48
CA ILE A 52 2.59 11.62 -16.63
C ILE A 52 2.39 12.05 -15.18
N ASN A 53 3.16 13.04 -14.70
CA ASN A 53 3.03 13.52 -13.33
C ASN A 53 1.64 14.12 -13.05
N ARG A 54 1.09 14.89 -14.00
CA ARG A 54 -0.28 15.42 -13.92
C ARG A 54 -1.33 14.31 -13.89
N GLY A 55 -1.16 13.26 -14.69
CA GLY A 55 -2.05 12.09 -14.68
C GLY A 55 -2.04 11.38 -13.32
N TYR A 56 -0.85 11.14 -12.75
CA TYR A 56 -0.73 10.55 -11.41
C TYR A 56 -1.29 11.44 -10.31
N TYR A 57 -1.09 12.77 -10.40
CA TYR A 57 -1.70 13.71 -9.47
C TYR A 57 -3.24 13.61 -9.50
N ALA A 58 -3.84 13.67 -10.70
CA ALA A 58 -5.29 13.54 -10.85
C ALA A 58 -5.80 12.20 -10.31
N ARG A 59 -5.09 11.09 -10.59
CA ARG A 59 -5.39 9.76 -10.06
C ARG A 59 -5.38 9.75 -8.53
N VAL A 60 -4.31 10.25 -7.90
CA VAL A 60 -4.14 10.23 -6.44
C VAL A 60 -5.18 11.14 -5.77
N LYS A 61 -5.36 12.37 -6.26
CA LYS A 61 -6.33 13.31 -5.70
C LYS A 61 -7.77 12.86 -5.89
N GLY A 62 -8.11 12.28 -7.03
CA GLY A 62 -9.44 11.70 -7.25
C GLY A 62 -9.76 10.62 -6.23
N MET A 63 -8.84 9.68 -6.00
CA MET A 63 -9.02 8.63 -4.99
C MET A 63 -9.14 9.18 -3.57
N GLU A 64 -8.26 10.11 -3.18
CA GLU A 64 -8.32 10.78 -1.88
C GLU A 64 -9.68 11.45 -1.65
N MET A 65 -10.20 12.17 -2.66
CA MET A 65 -11.50 12.83 -2.57
C MET A 65 -12.64 11.84 -2.29
N PHE A 66 -12.65 10.68 -2.93
CA PHE A 66 -13.68 9.67 -2.68
C PHE A 66 -13.54 9.02 -1.30
N ILE A 67 -12.31 8.76 -0.86
CA ILE A 67 -12.04 8.19 0.46
C ILE A 67 -12.46 9.16 1.56
N HIS A 68 -12.12 10.45 1.46
CA HIS A 68 -12.54 11.45 2.43
C HIS A 68 -14.07 11.55 2.51
N GLN A 69 -14.76 11.61 1.37
CA GLN A 69 -16.23 11.62 1.35
C GLN A 69 -16.85 10.35 1.94
N PHE A 70 -16.23 9.19 1.72
CA PHE A 70 -16.67 7.93 2.33
C PHE A 70 -16.53 7.98 3.87
N LEU A 71 -15.38 8.42 4.37
CA LEU A 71 -15.12 8.55 5.80
C LEU A 71 -16.03 9.59 6.48
N GLU A 72 -16.33 10.70 5.80
CA GLU A 72 -17.27 11.71 6.29
C GLU A 72 -18.69 11.15 6.47
N ARG A 73 -19.12 10.24 5.59
CA ARG A 73 -20.48 9.66 5.61
C ARG A 73 -20.60 8.47 6.55
N CYS A 74 -19.58 7.61 6.59
CA CYS A 74 -19.60 6.36 7.35
C CYS A 74 -19.00 6.50 8.75
N GLY A 75 -18.30 7.61 9.01
CA GLY A 75 -17.46 7.75 10.20
C GLY A 75 -16.25 6.83 10.14
N THR A 76 -15.56 6.68 11.27
CA THR A 76 -14.31 5.91 11.37
C THR A 76 -14.52 4.42 11.66
N LYS A 77 -15.77 4.00 11.94
CA LYS A 77 -16.17 2.59 12.12
C LYS A 77 -16.44 1.91 10.77
N CYS A 78 -15.52 2.08 9.83
CA CYS A 78 -15.59 1.49 8.49
C CYS A 78 -14.31 0.71 8.20
N GLN A 79 -14.34 -0.05 7.09
CA GLN A 79 -13.18 -0.76 6.59
C GLN A 79 -12.83 -0.23 5.19
N ILE A 80 -11.53 -0.14 4.90
CA ILE A 80 -11.03 0.14 3.55
C ILE A 80 -10.25 -1.09 3.10
N ILE A 81 -10.61 -1.65 1.95
CA ILE A 81 -9.94 -2.80 1.35
C ILE A 81 -9.30 -2.35 0.03
N ASN A 82 -7.97 -2.35 -0.03
CA ASN A 82 -7.18 -1.96 -1.19
C ASN A 82 -6.71 -3.23 -1.94
N LEU A 83 -7.35 -3.50 -3.08
CA LEU A 83 -7.09 -4.66 -3.93
C LEU A 83 -6.01 -4.34 -4.97
N GLY A 84 -4.96 -5.15 -5.03
CA GLY A 84 -3.77 -4.85 -5.82
C GLY A 84 -3.04 -3.64 -5.25
N CYS A 85 -2.78 -3.67 -3.95
CA CYS A 85 -2.32 -2.50 -3.21
C CYS A 85 -0.95 -1.99 -3.65
N GLY A 86 -0.11 -2.83 -4.25
CA GLY A 86 1.28 -2.55 -4.53
C GLY A 86 2.00 -1.96 -3.31
N PHE A 87 2.83 -0.96 -3.54
CA PHE A 87 3.43 -0.14 -2.50
C PHE A 87 2.68 1.16 -2.22
N ASP A 88 1.34 1.15 -2.30
CA ASP A 88 0.56 2.32 -1.89
C ASP A 88 0.80 2.67 -0.42
N THR A 89 0.77 3.97 -0.14
CA THR A 89 1.10 4.61 1.14
C THR A 89 -0.12 5.24 1.82
N LEU A 90 -1.30 5.09 1.22
CA LEU A 90 -2.54 5.72 1.65
C LEU A 90 -2.84 5.51 3.13
N TYR A 91 -2.62 4.30 3.67
CA TYR A 91 -2.84 4.03 5.10
C TYR A 91 -2.11 5.05 5.99
N TRP A 92 -0.79 5.19 5.82
CA TRP A 92 0.02 6.10 6.64
C TRP A 92 -0.42 7.56 6.47
N ARG A 93 -0.78 7.96 5.25
CA ARG A 93 -1.27 9.32 4.97
C ARG A 93 -2.63 9.59 5.61
N LEU A 94 -3.52 8.59 5.64
CA LEU A 94 -4.81 8.69 6.32
C LEU A 94 -4.66 8.70 7.83
N GLU A 95 -3.75 7.89 8.39
CA GLU A 95 -3.50 7.87 9.83
C GLU A 95 -2.92 9.21 10.30
N ASP A 96 -2.03 9.83 9.53
CA ASP A 96 -1.55 11.19 9.79
C ASP A 96 -2.66 12.24 9.73
N ALA A 97 -3.56 12.14 8.76
CA ALA A 97 -4.62 13.11 8.56
C ALA A 97 -5.76 12.99 9.58
N THR A 98 -6.08 11.78 10.03
CA THR A 98 -7.31 11.50 10.77
C THR A 98 -7.10 10.96 12.18
N ARG A 99 -5.98 10.24 12.43
CA ARG A 99 -5.73 9.46 13.67
C ARG A 99 -6.90 8.56 14.06
N ALA A 100 -7.70 8.16 13.08
CA ALA A 100 -9.01 7.58 13.27
C ALA A 100 -8.99 6.09 13.62
N GLY A 101 -7.87 5.40 13.36
CA GLY A 101 -7.81 3.94 13.53
C GLY A 101 -8.72 3.21 12.57
N ILE A 102 -8.72 3.64 11.32
CA ILE A 102 -9.48 2.99 10.26
C ILE A 102 -8.91 1.59 10.09
N ASN A 103 -9.79 0.59 10.08
CA ASN A 103 -9.36 -0.77 9.75
C ASN A 103 -9.05 -0.85 8.26
N PHE A 104 -7.77 -1.03 7.93
CA PHE A 104 -7.26 -0.95 6.57
C PHE A 104 -6.65 -2.29 6.15
N ILE A 105 -7.18 -2.85 5.07
CA ILE A 105 -6.78 -4.15 4.54
C ILE A 105 -6.17 -3.94 3.17
N GLU A 106 -5.00 -4.52 2.95
CA GLU A 106 -4.29 -4.51 1.69
C GLU A 106 -4.06 -5.93 1.18
N LEU A 107 -4.40 -6.14 -0.09
CA LEU A 107 -4.32 -7.43 -0.76
C LEU A 107 -3.49 -7.28 -2.04
N ASP A 108 -2.50 -8.15 -2.22
CA ASP A 108 -1.69 -8.21 -3.44
C ASP A 108 -1.07 -9.61 -3.58
N PHE A 109 -0.35 -9.86 -4.67
CA PHE A 109 0.42 -11.09 -4.84
C PHE A 109 1.38 -11.29 -3.65
N PRO A 110 1.56 -12.54 -3.18
CA PRO A 110 2.46 -12.86 -2.06
C PRO A 110 3.89 -12.32 -2.20
N THR A 111 4.40 -12.22 -3.43
CA THR A 111 5.73 -11.66 -3.71
C THR A 111 5.79 -10.15 -3.45
N VAL A 112 4.72 -9.42 -3.78
CA VAL A 112 4.59 -7.98 -3.53
C VAL A 112 4.43 -7.71 -2.05
N THR A 113 3.53 -8.44 -1.38
CA THR A 113 3.27 -8.27 0.05
C THR A 113 4.47 -8.66 0.91
N ALA A 114 5.20 -9.75 0.58
CA ALA A 114 6.44 -10.11 1.27
C ALA A 114 7.49 -9.00 1.20
N LYS A 115 7.66 -8.37 0.03
CA LYS A 115 8.57 -7.23 -0.13
C LYS A 115 8.09 -6.00 0.67
N LYS A 116 6.78 -5.71 0.67
CA LYS A 116 6.20 -4.62 1.45
C LYS A 116 6.36 -4.85 2.96
N CYS A 117 6.06 -6.05 3.46
CA CYS A 117 6.30 -6.49 4.83
C CYS A 117 7.77 -6.28 5.24
N HIS A 118 8.71 -6.70 4.40
CA HIS A 118 10.14 -6.52 4.67
C HIS A 118 10.54 -5.05 4.79
N ILE A 119 10.01 -4.19 3.90
CA ILE A 119 10.25 -2.75 3.96
C ILE A 119 9.66 -2.15 5.24
N ILE A 120 8.40 -2.47 5.58
CA ILE A 120 7.75 -1.97 6.80
C ILE A 120 8.57 -2.34 8.05
N LYS A 121 8.96 -3.61 8.17
CA LYS A 121 9.74 -4.11 9.33
C LYS A 121 11.08 -3.41 9.52
N ARG A 122 11.73 -2.99 8.43
CA ARG A 122 13.05 -2.35 8.49
C ARG A 122 12.99 -0.85 8.72
N ASN A 123 11.81 -0.23 8.66
CA ASN A 123 11.65 1.21 8.78
C ASN A 123 10.76 1.54 9.97
N LYS A 124 11.40 2.02 11.06
CA LYS A 124 10.73 2.38 12.31
C LYS A 124 9.55 3.34 12.09
N GLN A 125 9.69 4.32 11.20
CA GLN A 125 8.63 5.28 10.87
C GLN A 125 7.36 4.64 10.28
N LEU A 126 7.50 3.54 9.54
CA LEU A 126 6.35 2.79 9.01
C LEU A 126 5.74 1.91 10.10
N LEU A 127 6.61 1.25 10.88
CA LEU A 127 6.21 0.32 11.92
C LEU A 127 5.43 1.03 13.04
N GLU A 128 5.92 2.16 13.56
CA GLU A 128 5.28 2.91 14.64
C GLU A 128 3.84 3.35 14.32
N LYS A 129 3.50 3.52 13.03
CA LYS A 129 2.16 3.92 12.60
C LYS A 129 1.16 2.75 12.62
N ILE A 130 1.64 1.52 12.43
CA ILE A 130 0.79 0.33 12.46
C ILE A 130 0.75 -0.32 13.86
N THR A 131 1.75 -0.09 14.71
CA THR A 131 1.88 -0.69 16.05
C THR A 131 1.40 0.23 17.17
N ARG A 132 0.17 0.76 17.08
CA ARG A 132 -0.43 1.64 18.10
C ARG A 132 -0.02 1.24 19.51
N GLU A 133 0.34 2.22 20.36
CA GLU A 133 0.96 2.04 21.69
C GLU A 133 0.50 0.73 22.37
N ASP A 134 1.45 -0.21 22.52
CA ASP A 134 1.33 -1.55 23.13
C ASP A 134 0.79 -2.71 22.24
N GLY A 135 0.48 -2.46 20.97
CA GLY A 135 0.00 -3.51 20.04
C GLY A 135 1.11 -4.39 19.44
N GLU A 136 0.93 -5.71 19.50
CA GLU A 136 1.82 -6.67 18.84
C GLU A 136 1.57 -6.73 17.32
N VAL A 137 2.64 -6.87 16.54
CA VAL A 137 2.55 -7.20 15.10
C VAL A 137 2.63 -8.70 14.93
N ALA A 138 1.52 -9.30 14.51
CA ALA A 138 1.50 -10.69 14.10
C ALA A 138 2.02 -10.80 12.67
N LEU A 139 2.92 -11.77 12.46
CA LEU A 139 3.45 -12.10 11.14
C LEU A 139 2.87 -13.43 10.70
N GLY A 140 2.26 -13.46 9.52
CA GLY A 140 1.78 -14.71 8.96
C GLY A 140 2.94 -15.62 8.56
N ALA A 141 2.63 -16.92 8.46
CA ALA A 141 3.59 -17.93 8.08
C ALA A 141 4.14 -17.63 6.68
N GLY A 142 5.46 -17.56 6.52
CA GLY A 142 6.11 -17.26 5.23
C GLY A 142 6.46 -15.78 5.00
N GLY A 143 6.13 -14.87 5.92
CA GLY A 143 6.62 -13.48 5.90
C GLY A 143 5.96 -12.56 4.87
N GLY A 144 4.97 -13.06 4.14
CA GLY A 144 4.14 -12.32 3.17
C GLY A 144 2.92 -11.63 3.77
N GLU A 145 2.65 -11.81 5.06
CA GLU A 145 1.49 -11.26 5.75
C GLU A 145 1.92 -10.48 6.99
N LEU A 146 1.15 -9.45 7.29
CA LEU A 146 1.34 -8.60 8.46
C LEU A 146 -0.04 -8.21 9.00
N HIS A 147 -0.24 -8.41 10.30
CA HIS A 147 -1.45 -7.98 10.99
C HIS A 147 -1.07 -7.16 12.23
N ALA A 148 -1.68 -6.00 12.36
CA ALA A 148 -1.59 -5.12 13.51
C ALA A 148 -2.99 -4.53 13.81
N ASP A 149 -3.10 -3.73 14.86
CA ASP A 149 -4.37 -3.10 15.22
C ASP A 149 -4.79 -2.05 14.16
N GLY A 150 -5.73 -2.44 13.30
CA GLY A 150 -6.27 -1.60 12.23
C GLY A 150 -5.46 -1.59 10.91
N TYR A 151 -4.41 -2.40 10.78
CA TYR A 151 -3.71 -2.58 9.50
C TYR A 151 -3.41 -4.05 9.22
N HIS A 152 -3.83 -4.50 8.04
CA HIS A 152 -3.67 -5.87 7.58
C HIS A 152 -3.11 -5.87 6.16
N LEU A 153 -2.06 -6.63 5.92
CA LEU A 153 -1.45 -6.84 4.62
C LEU A 153 -1.42 -8.34 4.37
N VAL A 154 -2.09 -8.78 3.32
CA VAL A 154 -2.34 -10.21 3.04
C VAL A 154 -1.92 -10.54 1.61
N GLY A 155 -1.10 -11.58 1.47
CA GLY A 155 -0.65 -12.09 0.18
C GLY A 155 -1.65 -13.08 -0.39
N CYS A 156 -2.29 -12.76 -1.51
CA CYS A 156 -3.27 -13.64 -2.18
C CYS A 156 -3.27 -13.44 -3.70
N ASP A 157 -3.73 -14.44 -4.44
CA ASP A 157 -4.11 -14.25 -5.84
C ASP A 157 -5.59 -13.84 -5.90
N LEU A 158 -5.86 -12.60 -6.31
CA LEU A 158 -7.23 -12.06 -6.40
C LEU A 158 -8.10 -12.79 -7.45
N ARG A 159 -7.51 -13.59 -8.34
CA ARG A 159 -8.22 -14.45 -9.29
C ARG A 159 -8.74 -15.73 -8.61
N SER A 160 -8.16 -16.09 -7.47
CA SER A 160 -8.51 -17.25 -6.66
C SER A 160 -9.24 -16.81 -5.39
N LEU A 161 -10.57 -16.69 -5.48
CA LEU A 161 -11.39 -16.23 -4.34
C LEU A 161 -11.24 -17.10 -3.08
N GLY A 162 -10.79 -18.35 -3.21
CA GLY A 162 -10.50 -19.22 -2.07
C GLY A 162 -9.32 -18.75 -1.21
N ASP A 163 -8.44 -17.90 -1.78
CA ASP A 163 -7.24 -17.36 -1.12
C ASP A 163 -7.52 -16.02 -0.43
N VAL A 164 -8.63 -15.35 -0.75
CA VAL A 164 -9.06 -14.10 -0.11
C VAL A 164 -9.85 -14.46 1.15
N ARG A 165 -9.16 -14.51 2.30
CA ARG A 165 -9.73 -14.90 3.60
C ARG A 165 -9.46 -13.88 4.69
#